data_AF-A0A9P4Y776-F1
#
_entry.id   AF-A0A9P4Y776-F1
#
_cell.length_a   1.000
_cell.length_b   1.000
_cell.length_c   1.000
_cell.angle_alpha   90.00
_cell.angle_beta   90.00
_cell.angle_gamma   90.00
#
_symmetry.space_group_name_H-M   'P 1'
#
loop_
_entity.id
_entity.type
_entity.pdbx_description
1 polymer ?
#
loop_
_entity_poly.entity_id
_entity_poly.type
_entity_poly.pdbx_seq_one_letter_code
_entity_poly.pdbx_strand_id
1 'polypeptide(L)'
;MLKSYTVWLRIAKPPPKNTTDVNAKVSQNSFGLATPEATPAVEDGRIAADKERMAAAMRQLLEPSSSSSAETREQVTDAADNNANDEIDVEIKRIMHCFDSSYAEILGVNPNSPEKEVVAAWRHPGCMLHPKFVKHPNVEAVFKTRKMGLDDLNINEIMYWDGEEQFDASGPDTAMNENVILIPSQRMTNVYSEATPLFYRLGQDFSDPVLLEQLYRLNAKIMIANRAENIEENQWTIPGAAFFGSHYNEAGQRYEMLRNDPANEKRDSDATRSGIKNKAQAAAKASAAAVDAHALAKTYLQSITETKDKLEGLDDTTVARVEEAEQAIIAEVANALAAMEIAKASAEKASLASSMQDATEALEAAEAAYTTAAEATKAANLAMDEALSLVDAAESAANSSQSSIEYPWTTTLAADGSLIIGVRKQGATGTQILTTTSLSKVLGRSSAAAEIMRVCERDGIQPPSEAGWVSHYYDPSKVEKDPVRRRALRDSQAITPSDNHLGRQRQSPGAFSEAESRMVQQLQDKVENLENQMKDRVENLENQMKDMKDMTIKMDQNMAALMGMFKEFMRASATTS
;
A
#
# COMPACT_ATOMS: atom_id res chain seq x y z
N MET A 1 -29.57 -69.24 50.69
CA MET A 1 -30.24 -68.87 51.96
C MET A 1 -30.30 -67.36 52.06
N LEU A 2 -31.44 -66.79 52.48
CA LEU A 2 -31.62 -65.64 53.39
C LEU A 2 -30.46 -64.61 53.51
N LYS A 3 -30.63 -63.29 53.33
CA LYS A 3 -31.75 -62.38 53.69
C LYS A 3 -31.85 -61.14 52.78
N SER A 4 -33.04 -60.53 52.73
CA SER A 4 -33.31 -59.17 52.24
C SER A 4 -32.75 -58.08 53.17
N TYR A 5 -32.51 -56.88 52.65
CA TYR A 5 -32.96 -55.62 53.27
C TYR A 5 -33.18 -54.53 52.20
N THR A 6 -34.22 -53.72 52.40
CA THR A 6 -34.60 -52.55 51.60
C THR A 6 -34.82 -51.39 52.57
N VAL A 7 -34.35 -50.16 52.29
CA VAL A 7 -34.91 -48.89 52.82
C VAL A 7 -34.32 -47.65 52.09
N TRP A 8 -35.19 -47.00 51.32
CA TRP A 8 -35.48 -45.57 51.08
C TRP A 8 -34.47 -44.42 50.86
N LEU A 9 -34.95 -43.53 49.98
CA LEU A 9 -34.47 -42.24 49.44
C LEU A 9 -34.04 -41.14 50.43
N ARG A 10 -33.31 -40.15 49.89
CA ARG A 10 -33.66 -38.73 50.10
C ARG A 10 -33.51 -37.90 48.81
N ILE A 11 -34.48 -37.04 48.51
CA ILE A 11 -34.45 -36.02 47.44
C ILE A 11 -34.96 -34.70 48.03
N ALA A 12 -34.21 -33.61 47.81
CA ALA A 12 -34.62 -32.19 47.75
C ALA A 12 -33.35 -31.30 47.79
N LYS A 13 -33.25 -30.07 47.30
CA LYS A 13 -33.90 -29.20 46.29
C LYS A 13 -33.19 -27.82 46.49
N PRO A 14 -32.82 -27.04 45.45
CA PRO A 14 -32.06 -25.77 45.60
C PRO A 14 -33.00 -24.53 45.71
N PRO A 15 -32.51 -23.27 45.67
CA PRO A 15 -31.39 -22.59 46.36
C PRO A 15 -31.95 -21.49 47.32
N PRO A 16 -31.27 -20.35 47.64
CA PRO A 16 -31.31 -19.19 46.72
C PRO A 16 -30.07 -18.26 46.72
N LYS A 17 -30.05 -17.33 45.73
CA LYS A 17 -29.20 -16.13 45.72
C LYS A 17 -29.65 -15.12 46.77
N ASN A 18 -28.76 -14.23 47.24
CA ASN A 18 -29.15 -12.86 47.56
C ASN A 18 -27.98 -11.87 47.48
N THR A 19 -28.29 -10.68 46.98
CA THR A 19 -27.49 -9.45 47.07
C THR A 19 -27.50 -8.88 48.49
N THR A 20 -26.47 -8.07 48.83
CA THR A 20 -26.57 -6.65 49.27
C THR A 20 -25.37 -6.25 50.15
N ASP A 21 -24.48 -5.46 49.56
CA ASP A 21 -23.90 -4.17 50.01
C ASP A 21 -23.85 -3.71 51.51
N VAL A 22 -22.90 -2.79 51.78
CA VAL A 22 -22.77 -1.83 52.92
C VAL A 22 -22.05 -2.22 54.25
N ASN A 23 -20.72 -2.04 54.25
CA ASN A 23 -19.92 -1.11 55.10
C ASN A 23 -19.49 -1.41 56.59
N ALA A 24 -18.26 -0.94 56.92
CA ALA A 24 -17.58 -0.74 58.21
C ALA A 24 -17.13 -1.99 59.02
N LYS A 25 -16.00 -2.04 59.76
CA LYS A 25 -15.18 -0.97 60.37
C LYS A 25 -13.75 -1.44 60.83
N VAL A 26 -12.71 -0.68 60.50
CA VAL A 26 -11.45 -0.36 61.26
C VAL A 26 -10.69 -1.45 62.07
N SER A 27 -9.38 -1.63 61.80
CA SER A 27 -8.32 -1.68 62.85
C SER A 27 -6.87 -1.38 62.38
N GLN A 28 -6.36 -0.24 62.85
CA GLN A 28 -4.99 0.18 63.24
C GLN A 28 -3.67 -0.34 62.59
N ASN A 29 -2.89 0.68 62.17
CA ASN A 29 -1.46 0.96 62.46
C ASN A 29 -0.30 0.11 61.89
N SER A 30 0.56 0.78 61.10
CA SER A 30 1.98 0.99 61.46
C SER A 30 2.59 2.20 60.71
N PHE A 31 3.73 2.71 61.19
CA PHE A 31 4.34 3.98 60.79
C PHE A 31 5.11 3.91 59.46
N GLY A 32 5.04 4.96 58.65
CA GLY A 32 5.86 5.19 57.46
C GLY A 32 6.14 6.68 57.24
N LEU A 33 7.36 7.02 56.82
CA LEU A 33 7.88 8.40 56.73
C LEU A 33 7.18 9.26 55.67
N ALA A 34 7.08 10.56 55.92
CA ALA A 34 6.53 11.53 54.98
C ALA A 34 7.51 11.87 53.84
N THR A 35 7.16 11.48 52.62
CA THR A 35 7.71 12.05 51.37
C THR A 35 6.86 13.24 50.92
N PRO A 36 7.45 14.26 50.27
CA PRO A 36 6.71 15.42 49.81
C PRO A 36 5.70 15.09 48.71
N GLU A 37 4.62 15.87 48.70
CA GLU A 37 3.45 15.71 47.84
C GLU A 37 3.81 15.87 46.36
N ALA A 38 3.33 14.97 45.50
CA ALA A 38 3.55 15.06 44.06
C ALA A 38 2.69 16.20 43.48
N THR A 39 3.36 17.22 42.94
CA THR A 39 2.70 18.32 42.23
C THR A 39 1.93 17.77 41.01
N PRO A 40 0.65 18.15 40.80
CA PRO A 40 -0.10 17.72 39.62
C PRO A 40 0.63 18.14 38.34
N ALA A 41 0.73 17.22 37.37
CA ALA A 41 1.36 17.50 36.09
C ALA A 41 0.57 18.59 35.34
N VAL A 42 1.26 19.66 34.95
CA VAL A 42 0.65 20.87 34.35
C VAL A 42 0.31 20.69 32.86
N GLU A 43 0.67 19.56 32.26
CA GLU A 43 0.74 19.40 30.81
C GLU A 43 -0.58 19.00 30.14
N ASP A 44 -1.45 18.23 30.79
CA ASP A 44 -2.76 17.83 30.22
C ASP A 44 -3.66 19.06 29.97
N GLY A 45 -3.59 20.06 30.86
CA GLY A 45 -4.30 21.32 30.70
C GLY A 45 -3.79 22.16 29.53
N ARG A 46 -2.50 22.07 29.20
CA ARG A 46 -1.92 22.76 28.03
C ARG A 46 -2.32 22.09 26.72
N ILE A 47 -2.31 20.75 26.67
CA ILE A 47 -2.71 19.99 25.49
C ILE A 47 -4.21 20.19 25.19
N ALA A 48 -5.07 20.18 26.21
CA ALA A 48 -6.49 20.46 26.04
C ALA A 48 -6.75 21.90 25.53
N ALA A 49 -6.10 22.90 26.13
CA ALA A 49 -6.27 24.31 25.72
C ALA A 49 -5.74 24.59 24.31
N ASP A 50 -4.69 23.91 23.86
CA ASP A 50 -4.18 24.08 22.49
C ASP A 50 -5.07 23.41 21.44
N LYS A 51 -5.62 22.24 21.76
CA LYS A 51 -6.63 21.55 20.92
C LYS A 51 -7.90 22.38 20.78
N GLU A 52 -8.33 23.07 21.85
CA GLU A 52 -9.47 23.99 21.81
C GLU A 52 -9.16 25.28 21.01
N ARG A 53 -7.94 25.82 21.11
CA ARG A 53 -7.52 26.96 20.26
C ARG A 53 -7.45 26.61 18.77
N MET A 54 -6.94 25.43 18.40
CA MET A 54 -6.99 24.98 17.01
C MET A 54 -8.44 24.83 16.52
N ALA A 55 -9.32 24.23 17.32
CA ALA A 55 -10.74 24.10 16.97
C ALA A 55 -11.46 25.46 16.82
N ALA A 56 -11.11 26.46 17.64
CA ALA A 56 -11.63 27.81 17.53
C ALA A 56 -11.11 28.55 16.28
N ALA A 57 -9.81 28.44 15.97
CA ALA A 57 -9.22 29.01 14.76
C ALA A 57 -9.82 28.39 13.48
N MET A 58 -10.06 27.07 13.49
CA MET A 58 -10.69 26.36 12.36
C MET A 58 -12.14 26.79 12.15
N ARG A 59 -12.89 27.15 13.21
CA ARG A 59 -14.21 27.77 13.09
C ARG A 59 -14.17 29.18 12.49
N GLN A 60 -13.19 30.01 12.85
CA GLN A 60 -13.02 31.34 12.24
C GLN A 60 -12.63 31.30 10.76
N LEU A 61 -12.01 30.20 10.29
CA LEU A 61 -11.76 29.93 8.87
C LEU A 61 -12.98 29.40 8.10
N LEU A 62 -14.01 28.91 8.81
CA LEU A 62 -15.23 28.33 8.23
C LEU A 62 -16.46 29.25 8.35
N GLU A 63 -16.37 30.37 9.07
CA GLU A 63 -17.39 31.43 9.05
C GLU A 63 -17.11 32.40 7.89
N PRO A 64 -17.96 32.45 6.84
CA PRO A 64 -17.82 33.43 5.77
C PRO A 64 -18.04 34.84 6.33
N SER A 65 -17.09 35.75 6.05
CA SER A 65 -17.14 37.14 6.50
C SER A 65 -18.31 37.89 5.87
N SER A 66 -19.44 37.92 6.58
CA SER A 66 -20.63 38.69 6.20
C SER A 66 -20.38 40.19 6.37
N SER A 67 -19.95 40.85 5.30
CA SER A 67 -19.91 42.30 5.18
C SER A 67 -21.02 42.78 4.24
N SER A 68 -21.74 43.81 4.67
CA SER A 68 -23.01 44.25 4.10
C SER A 68 -22.92 44.86 2.69
N SER A 69 -23.84 44.43 1.82
CA SER A 69 -24.51 45.33 0.86
C SER A 69 -25.94 44.84 0.65
N ALA A 70 -26.92 45.66 1.00
CA ALA A 70 -28.33 45.30 0.88
C ALA A 70 -28.83 45.57 -0.55
N GLU A 71 -29.29 44.53 -1.24
CA GLU A 71 -30.21 44.72 -2.37
C GLU A 71 -31.28 43.62 -2.39
N THR A 72 -32.53 44.04 -2.45
CA THR A 72 -33.70 43.18 -2.31
C THR A 72 -34.00 42.48 -3.64
N ARG A 73 -33.87 41.16 -3.71
CA ARG A 73 -34.52 40.41 -4.79
C ARG A 73 -35.03 39.01 -4.40
N GLU A 74 -36.21 38.76 -4.95
CA GLU A 74 -37.16 37.65 -4.87
C GLU A 74 -36.65 36.23 -4.57
N GLN A 75 -37.44 35.55 -3.74
CA GLN A 75 -37.29 34.17 -3.29
C GLN A 75 -38.04 33.23 -4.25
N VAL A 76 -37.33 32.70 -5.26
CA VAL A 76 -37.82 31.81 -6.34
C VAL A 76 -36.64 30.96 -6.84
N THR A 77 -36.64 29.63 -6.93
CA THR A 77 -37.55 28.57 -6.43
C THR A 77 -36.77 27.25 -6.35
N ASP A 78 -36.93 26.46 -5.27
CA ASP A 78 -36.24 25.17 -5.02
C ASP A 78 -36.72 23.99 -5.91
N ALA A 79 -37.13 24.25 -7.15
CA ALA A 79 -37.72 23.26 -8.06
C ALA A 79 -36.82 22.90 -9.25
N ALA A 80 -35.70 23.60 -9.47
CA ALA A 80 -34.81 23.37 -10.62
C ALA A 80 -33.75 22.27 -10.37
N ASP A 81 -33.16 22.23 -9.17
CA ASP A 81 -31.97 21.41 -8.87
C ASP A 81 -32.18 19.90 -8.94
N ASN A 82 -33.41 19.41 -8.77
CA ASN A 82 -33.71 17.98 -8.89
C ASN A 82 -33.54 17.48 -10.33
N ASN A 83 -33.79 18.32 -11.34
CA ASN A 83 -33.73 17.93 -12.75
C ASN A 83 -32.29 17.76 -13.26
N ALA A 84 -31.35 18.58 -12.77
CA ALA A 84 -29.94 18.51 -13.18
C ALA A 84 -29.25 17.22 -12.72
N ASN A 85 -29.62 16.71 -11.53
CA ASN A 85 -29.08 15.45 -11.02
C ASN A 85 -29.59 14.24 -11.82
N ASP A 86 -30.86 14.24 -12.25
CA ASP A 86 -31.42 13.19 -13.11
C ASP A 86 -30.72 13.15 -14.48
N GLU A 87 -30.36 14.30 -15.06
CA GLU A 87 -29.62 14.40 -16.32
C GLU A 87 -28.19 13.86 -16.21
N ILE A 88 -27.47 14.21 -15.14
CA ILE A 88 -26.15 13.64 -14.79
C ILE A 88 -26.23 12.11 -14.67
N ASP A 89 -27.24 11.61 -13.96
CA ASP A 89 -27.45 10.17 -13.75
C ASP A 89 -27.74 9.42 -15.05
N VAL A 90 -28.51 10.02 -15.97
CA VAL A 90 -28.80 9.47 -17.30
C VAL A 90 -27.54 9.43 -18.17
N GLU A 91 -26.76 10.50 -18.20
CA GLU A 91 -25.53 10.56 -18.99
C GLU A 91 -24.45 9.60 -18.47
N ILE A 92 -24.25 9.52 -17.14
CA ILE A 92 -23.35 8.53 -16.52
C ILE A 92 -23.76 7.11 -16.91
N LYS A 93 -25.05 6.77 -16.83
CA LYS A 93 -25.57 5.46 -17.26
C LYS A 93 -25.34 5.24 -18.76
N ARG A 94 -25.54 6.24 -19.60
CA ARG A 94 -25.30 6.15 -21.06
C ARG A 94 -23.85 5.79 -21.36
N ILE A 95 -22.89 6.51 -20.77
CA ILE A 95 -21.45 6.30 -21.02
C ILE A 95 -20.99 4.94 -20.50
N MET A 96 -21.46 4.51 -19.32
CA MET A 96 -21.11 3.20 -18.77
C MET A 96 -21.68 2.00 -19.57
N HIS A 97 -22.60 2.23 -20.51
CA HIS A 97 -23.08 1.20 -21.44
C HIS A 97 -22.36 1.22 -22.80
N CYS A 98 -21.51 2.23 -23.08
CA CYS A 98 -20.64 2.24 -24.25
C CYS A 98 -19.44 1.31 -24.03
N PHE A 99 -18.90 0.72 -25.10
CA PHE A 99 -17.64 -0.03 -25.01
C PHE A 99 -16.46 0.92 -24.85
N ASP A 100 -15.49 0.57 -23.99
CA ASP A 100 -14.32 1.41 -23.67
C ASP A 100 -13.50 1.88 -24.89
N SER A 101 -13.55 1.13 -25.99
CA SER A 101 -12.87 1.44 -27.26
C SER A 101 -13.66 2.35 -28.21
N SER A 102 -14.89 2.74 -27.86
CA SER A 102 -15.85 3.37 -28.76
C SER A 102 -16.05 4.87 -28.46
N TYR A 103 -14.98 5.63 -28.62
CA TYR A 103 -14.94 7.08 -28.34
C TYR A 103 -16.08 7.87 -29.00
N ALA A 104 -16.42 7.54 -30.25
CA ALA A 104 -17.53 8.16 -30.99
C ALA A 104 -18.89 7.96 -30.30
N GLU A 105 -19.17 6.77 -29.75
CA GLU A 105 -20.40 6.50 -28.99
C GLU A 105 -20.38 7.19 -27.62
N ILE A 106 -19.22 7.21 -26.95
CA ILE A 106 -19.02 7.88 -25.65
C ILE A 106 -19.32 9.40 -25.73
N LEU A 107 -19.00 10.04 -26.86
CA LEU A 107 -19.31 11.46 -27.11
C LEU A 107 -20.58 11.72 -27.93
N GLY A 108 -21.20 10.69 -28.50
CA GLY A 108 -22.37 10.83 -29.37
C GLY A 108 -22.08 11.48 -30.73
N VAL A 109 -20.83 11.46 -31.18
CA VAL A 109 -20.38 12.04 -32.47
C VAL A 109 -20.27 10.96 -33.55
N ASN A 110 -20.19 11.38 -34.82
CA ASN A 110 -19.81 10.46 -35.89
C ASN A 110 -18.32 10.12 -35.75
N PRO A 111 -17.87 8.87 -35.97
CA PRO A 111 -16.45 8.55 -36.00
C PRO A 111 -15.65 9.27 -37.11
N ASN A 112 -16.34 9.94 -38.05
CA ASN A 112 -15.74 10.79 -39.09
C ASN A 112 -16.05 12.29 -38.88
N SER A 113 -16.56 12.71 -37.72
CA SER A 113 -16.73 14.12 -37.40
C SER A 113 -15.36 14.83 -37.35
N PRO A 114 -15.26 16.09 -37.80
CA PRO A 114 -14.03 16.87 -37.69
C PRO A 114 -13.64 17.08 -36.22
N GLU A 115 -12.33 17.21 -35.98
CA GLU A 115 -11.72 17.41 -34.65
C GLU A 115 -12.40 18.52 -33.83
N LYS A 116 -12.87 19.61 -34.49
CA LYS A 116 -13.61 20.67 -33.82
C LYS A 116 -14.97 20.23 -33.25
N GLU A 117 -15.74 19.40 -33.96
CA GLU A 117 -16.98 18.82 -33.44
C GLU A 117 -16.70 17.86 -32.29
N VAL A 118 -15.61 17.09 -32.41
CA VAL A 118 -15.14 16.15 -31.40
C VAL A 118 -14.78 16.86 -30.09
N VAL A 119 -13.99 17.96 -30.16
CA VAL A 119 -13.66 18.80 -28.99
C VAL A 119 -14.89 19.49 -28.41
N ALA A 120 -15.84 19.95 -29.23
CA ALA A 120 -17.08 20.54 -28.73
C ALA A 120 -17.95 19.52 -27.98
N ALA A 121 -18.11 18.31 -28.54
CA ALA A 121 -18.83 17.20 -27.91
C ALA A 121 -18.09 16.58 -26.71
N TRP A 122 -16.79 16.87 -26.57
CA TRP A 122 -16.00 16.57 -25.38
C TRP A 122 -16.24 17.57 -24.25
N ARG A 123 -16.19 18.88 -24.57
CA ARG A 123 -16.30 19.97 -23.59
C ARG A 123 -17.60 19.93 -22.79
N HIS A 124 -18.74 19.84 -23.46
CA HIS A 124 -20.04 19.89 -22.78
C HIS A 124 -20.23 18.76 -21.74
N PRO A 125 -20.05 17.47 -22.08
CA PRO A 125 -20.16 16.38 -21.10
C PRO A 125 -18.97 16.30 -20.12
N GLY A 126 -17.80 16.83 -20.47
CA GLY A 126 -16.64 16.91 -19.57
C GLY A 126 -16.86 17.91 -18.44
N CYS A 127 -17.48 19.06 -18.72
CA CYS A 127 -17.87 20.04 -17.70
C CYS A 127 -19.04 19.52 -16.86
N MET A 128 -20.06 18.94 -17.50
CA MET A 128 -21.23 18.37 -16.82
C MET A 128 -20.89 17.20 -15.88
N LEU A 129 -19.83 16.43 -16.17
CA LEU A 129 -19.36 15.30 -15.35
C LEU A 129 -17.98 15.56 -14.74
N HIS A 130 -17.66 16.81 -14.38
CA HIS A 130 -16.36 17.12 -13.81
C HIS A 130 -16.25 16.65 -12.33
N PRO A 131 -15.23 15.84 -11.95
CA PRO A 131 -15.14 15.25 -10.61
C PRO A 131 -15.03 16.24 -9.45
N LYS A 132 -14.59 17.49 -9.70
CA LYS A 132 -14.50 18.55 -8.68
C LYS A 132 -15.87 19.11 -8.30
N PHE A 133 -16.83 19.09 -9.23
CA PHE A 133 -18.14 19.73 -9.07
C PHE A 133 -19.28 18.73 -8.86
N VAL A 134 -19.20 17.54 -9.47
CA VAL A 134 -20.24 16.51 -9.37
C VAL A 134 -19.90 15.46 -8.31
N LYS A 135 -20.76 15.32 -7.30
CA LYS A 135 -20.60 14.36 -6.20
C LYS A 135 -21.28 13.01 -6.48
N HIS A 136 -21.04 12.43 -7.65
CA HIS A 136 -21.61 11.11 -8.02
C HIS A 136 -20.51 10.03 -8.00
N PRO A 137 -20.72 8.84 -7.36
CA PRO A 137 -19.66 7.86 -7.12
C PRO A 137 -18.97 7.33 -8.38
N ASN A 138 -19.69 7.24 -9.51
CA ASN A 138 -19.13 6.76 -10.78
C ASN A 138 -18.48 7.85 -11.64
N VAL A 139 -18.53 9.13 -11.23
CA VAL A 139 -18.15 10.25 -12.11
C VAL A 139 -16.68 10.20 -12.50
N GLU A 140 -15.78 9.85 -11.58
CA GLU A 140 -14.34 9.83 -11.85
C GLU A 140 -13.94 8.69 -12.78
N ALA A 141 -14.61 7.54 -12.68
CA ALA A 141 -14.42 6.42 -13.62
C ALA A 141 -14.86 6.83 -15.04
N VAL A 142 -16.05 7.43 -15.16
CA VAL A 142 -16.62 7.93 -16.41
C VAL A 142 -15.79 9.07 -17.02
N PHE A 143 -15.18 9.92 -16.20
CA PHE A 143 -14.28 10.99 -16.66
C PHE A 143 -12.92 10.45 -17.13
N LYS A 144 -12.44 9.34 -16.56
CA LYS A 144 -11.16 8.69 -16.92
C LYS A 144 -11.23 7.91 -18.24
N THR A 145 -12.25 7.06 -18.45
CA THR A 145 -12.40 6.29 -19.71
C THR A 145 -12.50 7.18 -20.93
N ARG A 146 -13.00 8.39 -20.71
CA ARG A 146 -13.30 9.42 -21.69
C ARG A 146 -12.07 10.06 -22.37
N LYS A 147 -10.89 10.01 -21.73
CA LYS A 147 -9.65 10.69 -22.20
C LYS A 147 -9.03 10.16 -23.51
N MET A 148 -9.56 9.12 -24.13
CA MET A 148 -8.93 8.47 -25.28
C MET A 148 -9.17 9.25 -26.58
N GLY A 149 -8.11 9.71 -27.25
CA GLY A 149 -8.20 10.29 -28.60
C GLY A 149 -8.24 11.82 -28.69
N LEU A 150 -8.00 12.53 -27.58
CA LEU A 150 -7.78 13.97 -27.54
C LEU A 150 -6.33 14.28 -27.17
N ASP A 151 -5.86 15.47 -27.55
CA ASP A 151 -4.58 15.99 -27.07
C ASP A 151 -4.65 16.43 -25.59
N ASP A 152 -3.47 16.53 -24.97
CA ASP A 152 -3.35 16.90 -23.55
C ASP A 152 -3.82 18.34 -23.26
N LEU A 153 -3.83 19.26 -24.23
CA LEU A 153 -4.28 20.65 -23.99
C LEU A 153 -5.80 20.68 -23.79
N ASN A 154 -6.56 20.02 -24.66
CA ASN A 154 -8.01 19.87 -24.55
C ASN A 154 -8.45 19.05 -23.32
N ILE A 155 -7.62 18.10 -22.85
CA ILE A 155 -7.86 17.37 -21.59
C ILE A 155 -7.58 18.26 -20.38
N ASN A 156 -6.48 19.04 -20.41
CA ASN A 156 -6.09 19.92 -19.31
C ASN A 156 -7.06 21.09 -19.13
N GLU A 157 -7.56 21.68 -20.22
CA GLU A 157 -8.56 22.76 -20.18
C GLU A 157 -9.78 22.40 -19.32
N ILE A 158 -10.37 21.22 -19.54
CA ILE A 158 -11.48 20.72 -18.70
C ILE A 158 -11.00 20.31 -17.31
N MET A 159 -9.85 19.64 -17.19
CA MET A 159 -9.33 19.18 -15.89
C MET A 159 -9.14 20.35 -14.89
N TYR A 160 -8.69 21.50 -15.39
CA TYR A 160 -8.44 22.70 -14.58
C TYR A 160 -9.59 23.72 -14.59
N TRP A 161 -10.72 23.41 -15.22
CA TRP A 161 -11.91 24.26 -15.23
C TRP A 161 -12.36 24.60 -13.79
N ASP A 162 -12.74 25.85 -13.59
CA ASP A 162 -13.09 26.42 -12.29
C ASP A 162 -14.59 26.36 -11.97
N GLY A 163 -15.42 26.10 -12.97
CA GLY A 163 -16.87 25.99 -12.86
C GLY A 163 -17.63 27.26 -13.26
N GLU A 164 -16.95 28.36 -13.59
CA GLU A 164 -17.60 29.65 -13.89
C GLU A 164 -17.86 29.87 -15.39
N GLU A 165 -16.98 29.41 -16.28
CA GLU A 165 -17.17 29.57 -17.73
C GLU A 165 -18.17 28.55 -18.32
N GLN A 166 -19.29 29.03 -18.85
CA GLN A 166 -20.23 28.23 -19.63
C GLN A 166 -19.69 28.02 -21.05
N PHE A 167 -19.24 26.80 -21.37
CA PHE A 167 -18.84 26.40 -22.73
C PHE A 167 -20.07 26.18 -23.64
N ASP A 168 -20.78 27.26 -23.97
CA ASP A 168 -21.87 27.24 -24.94
C ASP A 168 -21.34 26.88 -26.33
N ALA A 169 -21.63 25.66 -26.80
CA ALA A 169 -21.19 25.12 -28.09
C ALA A 169 -21.72 25.90 -29.33
N SER A 170 -22.52 26.96 -29.13
CA SER A 170 -23.03 27.85 -30.18
C SER A 170 -22.45 29.27 -30.14
N GLY A 171 -21.64 29.62 -29.13
CA GLY A 171 -20.88 30.87 -29.17
C GLY A 171 -19.83 30.80 -30.28
N PRO A 172 -19.69 31.82 -31.16
CA PRO A 172 -18.48 31.91 -31.98
C PRO A 172 -17.29 32.03 -31.02
N ASP A 173 -16.27 31.17 -31.18
CA ASP A 173 -15.12 31.07 -30.27
C ASP A 173 -14.68 32.47 -29.84
N THR A 174 -15.12 32.87 -28.65
CA THR A 174 -14.65 34.09 -28.02
C THR A 174 -13.35 33.68 -27.42
N ALA A 175 -12.33 33.63 -28.29
CA ALA A 175 -10.98 33.30 -27.92
C ALA A 175 -10.69 34.01 -26.60
N MET A 176 -10.14 33.27 -25.63
CA MET A 176 -9.57 33.89 -24.42
C MET A 176 -8.84 35.13 -24.88
N ASN A 177 -9.03 36.27 -24.19
CA ASN A 177 -8.36 37.52 -24.59
C ASN A 177 -6.85 37.30 -24.51
N GLU A 178 -6.26 36.79 -25.59
CA GLU A 178 -4.84 36.56 -25.77
C GLU A 178 -4.23 37.91 -25.47
N ASN A 179 -3.42 37.99 -24.42
CA ASN A 179 -2.83 39.23 -23.92
C ASN A 179 -2.29 40.01 -25.11
N VAL A 180 -3.06 41.02 -25.57
CA VAL A 180 -3.01 41.47 -26.96
C VAL A 180 -1.57 41.80 -27.26
N ILE A 181 -0.91 40.97 -28.08
CA ILE A 181 0.54 41.04 -28.26
C ILE A 181 0.81 42.37 -28.94
N LEU A 182 1.16 43.37 -28.13
CA LEU A 182 1.22 44.75 -28.54
C LEU A 182 2.27 44.86 -29.62
N ILE A 183 1.81 45.03 -30.87
CA ILE A 183 2.69 45.06 -32.03
C ILE A 183 3.67 46.23 -31.80
N PRO A 184 5.00 45.98 -31.77
CA PRO A 184 5.97 47.02 -31.51
C PRO A 184 5.84 48.11 -32.58
N SER A 185 5.62 49.33 -32.13
CA SER A 185 5.47 50.49 -33.00
C SER A 185 6.75 50.75 -33.79
N GLN A 186 6.65 51.43 -34.94
CA GLN A 186 7.81 51.69 -35.80
C GLN A 186 8.96 52.41 -35.07
N ARG A 187 8.67 53.25 -34.06
CA ARG A 187 9.72 53.86 -33.22
C ARG A 187 10.51 52.81 -32.43
N MET A 188 9.83 51.78 -31.92
CA MET A 188 10.43 50.71 -31.13
C MET A 188 11.32 49.85 -32.03
N THR A 189 10.83 49.49 -33.21
CA THR A 189 11.62 48.82 -34.27
C THR A 189 12.89 49.60 -34.60
N ASN A 190 12.82 50.93 -34.69
CA ASN A 190 13.99 51.77 -34.93
C ASN A 190 14.98 51.75 -33.75
N VAL A 191 14.51 51.83 -32.49
CA VAL A 191 15.39 51.77 -31.30
C VAL A 191 16.06 50.40 -31.17
N TYR A 192 15.33 49.30 -31.39
CA TYR A 192 15.93 47.96 -31.39
C TYR A 192 16.89 47.74 -32.57
N SER A 193 16.67 48.41 -33.71
CA SER A 193 17.64 48.46 -34.82
C SER A 193 18.93 49.21 -34.42
N GLU A 194 18.83 50.30 -33.65
CA GLU A 194 20.00 50.97 -33.06
C GLU A 194 20.70 50.10 -32.00
N ALA A 195 19.94 49.33 -31.20
CA ALA A 195 20.49 48.46 -30.15
C ALA A 195 21.18 47.19 -30.69
N THR A 196 20.71 46.66 -31.82
CA THR A 196 21.23 45.43 -32.47
C THR A 196 22.76 45.40 -32.59
N PRO A 197 23.44 46.40 -33.19
CA PRO A 197 24.91 46.42 -33.26
C PRO A 197 25.60 46.56 -31.89
N LEU A 198 24.91 47.04 -30.86
CA LEU A 198 25.44 47.12 -29.50
C LEU A 198 25.42 45.75 -28.83
N PHE A 199 24.36 44.96 -29.00
CA PHE A 199 24.30 43.58 -28.48
C PHE A 199 25.42 42.70 -29.06
N TYR A 200 25.70 42.80 -30.37
CA TYR A 200 26.82 42.07 -30.99
C TYR A 200 28.19 42.41 -30.39
N ARG A 201 28.39 43.65 -29.93
CA ARG A 201 29.63 44.06 -29.25
C ARG A 201 29.60 43.68 -27.77
N LEU A 202 28.44 43.74 -27.11
CA LEU A 202 28.27 43.32 -25.72
C LEU A 202 28.52 41.81 -25.54
N GLY A 203 28.26 41.00 -26.57
CA GLY A 203 28.67 39.59 -26.61
C GLY A 203 30.18 39.37 -26.80
N GLN A 204 30.96 40.39 -27.15
CA GLN A 204 32.43 40.35 -27.24
C GLN A 204 33.09 40.89 -25.96
N ASP A 205 32.58 41.99 -25.42
CA ASP A 205 32.93 42.53 -24.11
C ASP A 205 31.66 43.00 -23.39
N PHE A 206 31.19 42.17 -22.45
CA PHE A 206 29.99 42.44 -21.66
C PHE A 206 30.20 43.47 -20.55
N SER A 207 31.45 43.86 -20.29
CA SER A 207 31.84 44.82 -19.26
C SER A 207 32.20 46.19 -19.81
N ASP A 208 32.15 46.40 -21.14
CA ASP A 208 32.45 47.70 -21.75
C ASP A 208 31.47 48.79 -21.24
N PRO A 209 31.95 49.77 -20.44
CA PRO A 209 31.09 50.79 -19.87
C PRO A 209 30.50 51.72 -20.94
N VAL A 210 31.14 51.84 -22.11
CA VAL A 210 30.68 52.68 -23.22
C VAL A 210 29.48 52.04 -23.91
N LEU A 211 29.47 50.72 -24.10
CA LEU A 211 28.32 49.99 -24.64
C LEU A 211 27.13 50.03 -23.68
N LEU A 212 27.40 49.84 -22.38
CA LEU A 212 26.35 49.94 -21.36
C LEU A 212 25.75 51.34 -21.30
N GLU A 213 26.56 52.41 -21.34
CA GLU A 213 26.06 53.78 -21.40
C GLU A 213 25.20 54.03 -22.65
N GLN A 214 25.59 53.47 -23.81
CA GLN A 214 24.79 53.58 -25.04
C GLN A 214 23.44 52.85 -24.91
N LEU A 215 23.40 51.66 -24.31
CA LEU A 215 22.14 50.95 -24.03
C LEU A 215 21.26 51.72 -23.02
N TYR A 216 21.82 52.32 -21.97
CA TYR A 216 21.07 53.18 -21.05
C TYR A 216 20.48 54.41 -21.76
N ARG A 217 21.21 55.02 -22.71
CA ARG A 217 20.69 56.12 -23.54
C ARG A 217 19.53 55.66 -24.45
N LEU A 218 19.54 54.43 -24.97
CA LEU A 218 18.41 53.87 -25.72
C LEU A 218 17.20 53.60 -24.80
N ASN A 219 17.41 53.09 -23.59
CA ASN A 219 16.34 52.95 -22.60
C ASN A 219 15.72 54.30 -22.21
N ALA A 220 16.52 55.36 -22.07
CA ALA A 220 15.99 56.71 -21.86
C ALA A 220 15.10 57.18 -23.03
N LYS A 221 15.47 56.89 -24.29
CA LYS A 221 14.59 57.15 -25.45
C LYS A 221 13.26 56.38 -25.34
N ILE A 222 13.30 55.11 -24.95
CA ILE A 222 12.13 54.25 -24.77
C ILE A 222 11.19 54.81 -23.70
N MET A 223 11.69 55.09 -22.50
CA MET A 223 10.91 55.63 -21.37
C MET A 223 10.23 56.96 -21.72
N ILE A 224 10.96 57.89 -22.35
CA ILE A 224 10.40 59.17 -22.82
C ILE A 224 9.26 58.94 -23.82
N ALA A 225 9.44 58.02 -24.77
CA ALA A 225 8.45 57.76 -25.80
C ALA A 225 7.22 57.00 -25.27
N ASN A 226 7.39 56.07 -24.33
CA ASN A 226 6.29 55.38 -23.66
C ASN A 226 5.43 56.37 -22.87
N ARG A 227 6.09 57.27 -22.11
CA ARG A 227 5.42 58.34 -21.36
C ARG A 227 4.62 59.28 -22.28
N ALA A 228 5.15 59.59 -23.47
CA ALA A 228 4.45 60.42 -24.45
C ALA A 228 3.20 59.76 -25.06
N GLU A 229 3.11 58.43 -25.03
CA GLU A 229 1.99 57.64 -25.56
C GLU A 229 1.11 57.02 -24.47
N ASN A 230 1.33 57.37 -23.20
CA ASN A 230 0.63 56.81 -22.05
C ASN A 230 0.72 55.26 -21.96
N ILE A 231 1.88 54.72 -22.33
CA ILE A 231 2.28 53.32 -22.20
C ILE A 231 3.11 53.17 -20.92
N GLU A 232 3.12 51.99 -20.28
CA GLU A 232 3.93 51.74 -19.09
C GLU A 232 5.41 52.08 -19.36
N GLU A 233 6.03 52.84 -18.45
CA GLU A 233 7.35 53.45 -18.68
C GLU A 233 8.45 52.41 -18.93
N ASN A 234 8.38 51.26 -18.26
CA ASN A 234 9.34 50.17 -18.39
C ASN A 234 9.07 49.23 -19.57
N GLN A 235 7.91 49.34 -20.24
CA GLN A 235 7.55 48.44 -21.32
C GLN A 235 8.54 48.56 -22.48
N TRP A 236 8.97 47.44 -23.05
CA TRP A 236 9.98 47.38 -24.12
C TRP A 236 11.38 47.91 -23.74
N THR A 237 11.65 48.24 -22.47
CA THR A 237 13.03 48.57 -22.07
C THR A 237 13.96 47.39 -22.29
N ILE A 238 15.16 47.67 -22.80
CA ILE A 238 16.21 46.69 -23.03
C ILE A 238 16.76 46.25 -21.65
N PRO A 239 16.76 44.95 -21.32
CA PRO A 239 17.40 44.44 -20.11
C PRO A 239 18.85 44.92 -19.98
N GLY A 240 19.26 45.30 -18.77
CA GLY A 240 20.60 45.87 -18.53
C GLY A 240 21.72 44.83 -18.48
N ALA A 241 22.92 45.31 -18.11
CA ALA A 241 24.12 44.49 -17.91
C ALA A 241 23.90 43.27 -17.00
N ALA A 242 23.04 43.39 -15.99
CA ALA A 242 22.74 42.31 -15.05
C ALA A 242 22.07 41.09 -15.72
N PHE A 243 21.32 41.29 -16.80
CA PHE A 243 20.67 40.20 -17.54
C PHE A 243 21.59 39.68 -18.66
N PHE A 244 22.00 40.55 -19.59
CA PHE A 244 22.81 40.10 -20.72
C PHE A 244 24.24 39.73 -20.34
N GLY A 245 24.83 40.39 -19.34
CA GLY A 245 26.23 40.16 -18.96
C GLY A 245 26.46 38.79 -18.31
N SER A 246 25.52 38.29 -17.51
CA SER A 246 25.59 36.93 -16.95
C SER A 246 25.49 35.87 -18.07
N HIS A 247 24.51 36.00 -18.97
CA HIS A 247 24.32 35.07 -20.08
C HIS A 247 25.45 35.12 -21.11
N TYR A 248 25.97 36.30 -21.48
CA TYR A 248 27.12 36.41 -22.39
C TYR A 248 28.43 35.90 -21.76
N ASN A 249 28.65 36.13 -20.46
CA ASN A 249 29.80 35.58 -19.75
C ASN A 249 29.74 34.05 -19.71
N GLU A 250 28.58 33.46 -19.40
CA GLU A 250 28.38 32.01 -19.40
C GLU A 250 28.57 31.41 -20.81
N ALA A 251 27.94 31.99 -21.82
CA ALA A 251 28.08 31.56 -23.21
C ALA A 251 29.53 31.69 -23.72
N GLY A 252 30.22 32.78 -23.35
CA GLY A 252 31.62 33.00 -23.66
C GLY A 252 32.55 32.00 -23.00
N GLN A 253 32.33 31.68 -21.71
CA GLN A 253 33.08 30.64 -21.01
C GLN A 253 32.90 29.27 -21.66
N ARG A 254 31.65 28.87 -21.96
CA ARG A 254 31.36 27.61 -22.67
C ARG A 254 32.01 27.59 -24.05
N TYR A 255 31.89 28.67 -24.83
CA TYR A 255 32.53 28.78 -26.14
C TYR A 255 34.06 28.64 -26.06
N GLU A 256 34.70 29.30 -25.10
CA GLU A 256 36.15 29.24 -24.94
C GLU A 256 36.62 27.86 -24.41
N MET A 257 35.82 27.17 -23.60
CA MET A 257 36.06 25.75 -23.25
C MET A 257 36.00 24.85 -24.51
N LEU A 258 34.93 24.97 -25.30
CA LEU A 258 34.74 24.20 -26.54
C LEU A 258 35.81 24.47 -27.59
N ARG A 259 36.27 25.72 -27.67
CA ARG A 259 37.33 26.16 -28.58
C ARG A 259 38.69 25.59 -28.20
N ASN A 260 38.97 25.46 -26.90
CA ASN A 260 40.27 24.98 -26.40
C ASN A 260 40.33 23.44 -26.29
N ASP A 261 39.22 22.74 -26.01
CA ASP A 261 39.10 21.29 -26.17
C ASP A 261 37.74 20.91 -26.79
N PRO A 262 37.67 20.73 -28.13
CA PRO A 262 36.46 20.27 -28.81
C PRO A 262 35.98 18.87 -28.39
N ALA A 263 36.81 18.06 -27.71
CA ALA A 263 36.37 16.79 -27.13
C ALA A 263 35.63 17.00 -25.79
N ASN A 264 35.64 18.20 -25.21
CA ASN A 264 35.01 18.48 -23.92
C ASN A 264 33.48 18.44 -24.00
N GLU A 265 32.85 18.92 -25.09
CA GLU A 265 31.39 18.80 -25.29
C GLU A 265 30.93 17.35 -25.28
N LYS A 266 31.72 16.48 -25.92
CA LYS A 266 31.46 15.05 -25.96
C LYS A 266 31.64 14.42 -24.57
N ARG A 267 32.67 14.82 -23.83
CA ARG A 267 32.88 14.38 -22.44
C ARG A 267 31.75 14.83 -21.51
N ASP A 268 31.31 16.08 -21.60
CA ASP A 268 30.25 16.61 -20.73
C ASP A 268 28.87 15.99 -21.06
N SER A 269 28.57 15.76 -22.34
CA SER A 269 27.35 15.05 -22.77
C SER A 269 27.39 13.55 -22.43
N ASP A 270 28.53 12.87 -22.61
CA ASP A 270 28.71 11.47 -22.19
C ASP A 270 28.69 11.33 -20.66
N ALA A 271 29.27 12.28 -19.91
CA ALA A 271 29.22 12.32 -18.45
C ALA A 271 27.80 12.59 -17.93
N THR A 272 27.08 13.53 -18.55
CA THR A 272 25.67 13.82 -18.23
C THR A 272 24.78 12.61 -18.50
N ARG A 273 24.93 11.99 -19.68
CA ARG A 273 24.22 10.75 -20.05
C ARG A 273 24.56 9.59 -19.11
N SER A 274 25.83 9.46 -18.70
CA SER A 274 26.23 8.46 -17.70
C SER A 274 25.65 8.74 -16.31
N GLY A 275 25.56 10.02 -15.92
CA GLY A 275 24.95 10.44 -14.66
C GLY A 275 23.45 10.11 -14.61
N ILE A 276 22.71 10.45 -15.68
CA ILE A 276 21.30 10.08 -15.86
C ILE A 276 21.13 8.56 -15.79
N LYS A 277 21.94 7.79 -16.55
CA LYS A 277 21.87 6.31 -16.54
C LYS A 277 22.13 5.71 -15.16
N ASN A 278 23.10 6.24 -14.42
CA ASN A 278 23.40 5.78 -13.06
C ASN A 278 22.24 6.07 -12.08
N LYS A 279 21.62 7.25 -12.18
CA LYS A 279 20.44 7.62 -11.37
C LYS A 279 19.23 6.76 -11.72
N ALA A 280 18.95 6.52 -13.00
CA ALA A 280 17.89 5.60 -13.44
C ALA A 280 18.10 4.18 -12.91
N GLN A 281 19.35 3.67 -12.92
CA GLN A 281 19.66 2.36 -12.34
C GLN A 281 19.49 2.32 -10.81
N ALA A 282 19.76 3.41 -10.10
CA ALA A 282 19.50 3.51 -8.67
C ALA A 282 17.99 3.54 -8.37
N ALA A 283 17.20 4.30 -9.13
CA ALA A 283 15.75 4.36 -8.99
C ALA A 283 15.09 2.99 -9.26
N ALA A 284 15.57 2.26 -10.28
CA ALA A 284 15.13 0.89 -10.55
C ALA A 284 15.45 -0.09 -9.40
N LYS A 285 16.58 0.08 -8.70
CA LYS A 285 16.89 -0.72 -7.49
C LYS A 285 15.97 -0.37 -6.31
N ALA A 286 15.68 0.90 -6.09
CA ALA A 286 14.74 1.34 -5.06
C ALA A 286 13.32 0.79 -5.34
N SER A 287 12.88 0.83 -6.61
CA SER A 287 11.62 0.21 -7.04
C SER A 287 11.58 -1.31 -6.79
N ALA A 288 12.64 -2.05 -7.14
CA ALA A 288 12.72 -3.48 -6.86
C ALA A 288 12.64 -3.78 -5.35
N ALA A 289 13.37 -3.03 -4.53
CA ALA A 289 13.33 -3.19 -3.07
C ALA A 289 11.95 -2.84 -2.46
N ALA A 290 11.20 -1.91 -3.07
CA ALA A 290 9.82 -1.63 -2.67
C ALA A 290 8.84 -2.75 -3.06
N VAL A 291 9.07 -3.44 -4.18
CA VAL A 291 8.32 -4.66 -4.57
C VAL A 291 8.57 -5.79 -3.58
N ASP A 292 9.83 -6.02 -3.21
CA ASP A 292 10.21 -7.03 -2.20
C ASP A 292 9.58 -6.74 -0.83
N ALA A 293 9.54 -5.47 -0.42
CA ALA A 293 8.92 -5.03 0.84
C ALA A 293 7.40 -5.30 0.84
N HIS A 294 6.66 -4.88 -0.20
CA HIS A 294 5.24 -5.17 -0.33
C HIS A 294 4.95 -6.69 -0.41
N ALA A 295 5.79 -7.47 -1.08
CA ALA A 295 5.67 -8.92 -1.12
C ALA A 295 5.81 -9.54 0.29
N LEU A 296 6.78 -9.08 1.09
CA LEU A 296 6.96 -9.51 2.48
C LEU A 296 5.76 -9.12 3.35
N ALA A 297 5.27 -7.88 3.25
CA ALA A 297 4.07 -7.42 3.96
C ALA A 297 2.85 -8.31 3.68
N LYS A 298 2.67 -8.73 2.41
CA LYS A 298 1.61 -9.67 2.01
C LYS A 298 1.76 -11.06 2.65
N THR A 299 2.98 -11.55 2.91
CA THR A 299 3.17 -12.82 3.63
C THR A 299 2.78 -12.75 5.10
N TYR A 300 2.96 -11.58 5.76
CA TYR A 300 2.41 -11.36 7.11
C TYR A 300 0.89 -11.38 7.10
N LEU A 301 0.25 -10.74 6.12
CA LEU A 301 -1.21 -10.78 5.96
C LEU A 301 -1.74 -12.21 5.77
N GLN A 302 -1.06 -13.04 4.95
CA GLN A 302 -1.44 -14.44 4.84
C GLN A 302 -1.27 -15.19 6.17
N SER A 303 -0.15 -14.95 6.88
CA SER A 303 0.18 -15.63 8.14
C SER A 303 -0.78 -15.27 9.29
N ILE A 304 -1.28 -14.02 9.34
CA ILE A 304 -2.26 -13.62 10.35
C ILE A 304 -3.64 -14.24 10.05
N THR A 305 -4.06 -14.34 8.79
CA THR A 305 -5.30 -15.04 8.42
C THR A 305 -5.21 -16.53 8.71
N GLU A 306 -4.09 -17.20 8.42
CA GLU A 306 -3.85 -18.61 8.80
C GLU A 306 -3.77 -18.82 10.33
N THR A 307 -3.46 -17.77 11.10
CA THR A 307 -3.52 -17.77 12.57
C THR A 307 -4.96 -17.58 13.05
N LYS A 308 -5.73 -16.71 12.38
CA LYS A 308 -7.14 -16.43 12.66
C LYS A 308 -8.02 -17.68 12.55
N ASP A 309 -7.80 -18.51 11.54
CA ASP A 309 -8.51 -19.78 11.34
C ASP A 309 -8.26 -20.80 12.48
N LYS A 310 -7.23 -20.61 13.30
CA LYS A 310 -6.88 -21.47 14.45
C LYS A 310 -7.45 -20.98 15.78
N LEU A 311 -8.08 -19.80 15.82
CA LEU A 311 -8.59 -19.21 17.08
C LEU A 311 -9.89 -19.86 17.59
N GLU A 312 -10.43 -20.90 16.92
CA GLU A 312 -11.62 -21.62 17.37
C GLU A 312 -11.45 -22.18 18.80
N GLY A 313 -12.10 -21.54 19.77
CA GLY A 313 -12.06 -21.93 21.19
C GLY A 313 -11.23 -21.02 22.10
N LEU A 314 -10.60 -19.97 21.57
CA LEU A 314 -10.03 -18.89 22.39
C LEU A 314 -11.13 -17.94 22.88
N ASP A 315 -10.78 -17.06 23.84
CA ASP A 315 -11.73 -16.09 24.38
C ASP A 315 -11.95 -14.89 23.44
N ASP A 316 -13.15 -14.31 23.50
CA ASP A 316 -13.57 -13.19 22.64
C ASP A 316 -12.58 -11.99 22.67
N THR A 317 -11.85 -11.78 23.77
CA THR A 317 -10.86 -10.68 23.89
C THR A 317 -9.61 -10.96 23.07
N THR A 318 -9.11 -12.21 23.11
CA THR A 318 -7.96 -12.62 22.30
C THR A 318 -8.32 -12.58 20.81
N VAL A 319 -9.51 -13.06 20.44
CA VAL A 319 -10.02 -12.97 19.06
C VAL A 319 -10.06 -11.51 18.59
N ALA A 320 -10.69 -10.61 19.35
CA ALA A 320 -10.80 -9.21 18.98
C ALA A 320 -9.45 -8.51 18.77
N ARG A 321 -8.42 -8.86 19.57
CA ARG A 321 -7.06 -8.29 19.41
C ARG A 321 -6.31 -8.85 18.20
N VAL A 322 -6.52 -10.12 17.85
CA VAL A 322 -5.95 -10.69 16.62
C VAL A 322 -6.63 -10.08 15.39
N GLU A 323 -7.93 -9.76 15.46
CA GLU A 323 -8.63 -9.00 14.41
C GLU A 323 -8.13 -7.56 14.30
N GLU A 324 -7.84 -6.88 15.41
CA GLU A 324 -7.22 -5.54 15.41
C GLU A 324 -5.84 -5.55 14.74
N ALA A 325 -5.00 -6.56 15.05
CA ALA A 325 -3.71 -6.76 14.41
C ALA A 325 -3.85 -7.11 12.91
N GLU A 326 -4.83 -7.91 12.51
CA GLU A 326 -5.14 -8.18 11.10
C GLU A 326 -5.50 -6.89 10.35
N GLN A 327 -6.36 -6.02 10.92
CA GLN A 327 -6.70 -4.74 10.30
C GLN A 327 -5.49 -3.79 10.20
N ALA A 328 -4.62 -3.77 11.21
CA ALA A 328 -3.36 -3.02 11.15
C ALA A 328 -2.45 -3.53 10.02
N ILE A 329 -2.28 -4.84 9.88
CA ILE A 329 -1.50 -5.46 8.79
C ILE A 329 -2.11 -5.14 7.42
N ILE A 330 -3.44 -5.17 7.27
CA ILE A 330 -4.14 -4.80 6.03
C ILE A 330 -3.82 -3.35 5.64
N ALA A 331 -3.88 -2.42 6.60
CA ALA A 331 -3.55 -1.01 6.36
C ALA A 331 -2.10 -0.83 5.90
N GLU A 332 -1.15 -1.52 6.54
CA GLU A 332 0.26 -1.43 6.17
C GLU A 332 0.60 -2.13 4.83
N VAL A 333 -0.09 -3.21 4.48
CA VAL A 333 0.00 -3.80 3.13
C VAL A 333 -0.48 -2.81 2.07
N ALA A 334 -1.57 -2.07 2.33
CA ALA A 334 -2.05 -1.02 1.42
C ALA A 334 -1.05 0.15 1.30
N ASN A 335 -0.43 0.58 2.41
CA ASN A 335 0.64 1.58 2.41
C ASN A 335 1.85 1.12 1.57
N ALA A 336 2.32 -0.12 1.77
CA ALA A 336 3.42 -0.70 1.02
C ALA A 336 3.11 -0.83 -0.48
N LEU A 337 1.88 -1.20 -0.85
CA LEU A 337 1.43 -1.26 -2.24
C LEU A 337 1.42 0.12 -2.92
N ALA A 338 0.88 1.13 -2.25
CA ALA A 338 0.86 2.50 -2.77
C ALA A 338 2.28 3.04 -2.97
N ALA A 339 3.16 2.81 -2.01
CA ALA A 339 4.57 3.17 -2.07
C ALA A 339 5.32 2.43 -3.20
N MET A 340 5.04 1.13 -3.40
CA MET A 340 5.61 0.34 -4.50
C MET A 340 5.27 0.91 -5.88
N GLU A 341 4.01 1.29 -6.13
CA GLU A 341 3.62 1.87 -7.43
C GLU A 341 4.22 3.27 -7.64
N ILE A 342 4.36 4.10 -6.59
CA ILE A 342 5.09 5.38 -6.68
C ILE A 342 6.56 5.14 -7.04
N ALA A 343 7.23 4.18 -6.39
CA ALA A 343 8.63 3.86 -6.66
C ALA A 343 8.84 3.37 -8.11
N LYS A 344 7.90 2.57 -8.63
CA LYS A 344 7.88 2.06 -10.00
C LYS A 344 7.67 3.17 -11.04
N ALA A 345 6.67 4.04 -10.84
CA ALA A 345 6.44 5.20 -11.70
C ALA A 345 7.64 6.17 -11.69
N SER A 346 8.28 6.33 -10.53
CA SER A 346 9.49 7.15 -10.37
C SER A 346 10.70 6.55 -11.10
N ALA A 347 10.89 5.22 -11.03
CA ALA A 347 11.92 4.52 -11.80
C ALA A 347 11.70 4.63 -13.32
N GLU A 348 10.45 4.55 -13.78
CA GLU A 348 10.09 4.78 -15.18
C GLU A 348 10.40 6.23 -15.62
N LYS A 349 9.97 7.24 -14.84
CA LYS A 349 10.33 8.66 -15.06
C LYS A 349 11.85 8.86 -15.13
N ALA A 350 12.61 8.22 -14.23
CA ALA A 350 14.07 8.31 -14.23
C ALA A 350 14.71 7.69 -15.50
N SER A 351 14.11 6.65 -16.06
CA SER A 351 14.58 6.01 -17.31
C SER A 351 14.32 6.85 -18.56
N LEU A 352 13.28 7.69 -18.54
CA LEU A 352 12.88 8.59 -19.63
C LEU A 352 13.50 10.00 -19.51
N ALA A 353 14.21 10.28 -18.42
CA ALA A 353 14.79 11.59 -18.14
C ALA A 353 15.80 12.04 -19.20
N SER A 354 15.54 13.21 -19.80
CA SER A 354 16.47 13.86 -20.74
C SER A 354 17.46 14.79 -20.05
N SER A 355 17.15 15.27 -18.84
CA SER A 355 18.03 16.10 -18.01
C SER A 355 18.52 15.38 -16.74
N MET A 356 19.63 15.87 -16.18
CA MET A 356 20.15 15.37 -14.91
C MET A 356 19.24 15.75 -13.73
N GLN A 357 18.48 16.84 -13.83
CA GLN A 357 17.54 17.27 -12.79
C GLN A 357 16.34 16.31 -12.71
N ASP A 358 15.70 16.01 -13.84
CA ASP A 358 14.56 15.07 -13.89
C ASP A 358 14.96 13.69 -13.33
N ALA A 359 16.15 13.21 -13.70
CA ALA A 359 16.71 11.95 -13.19
C ALA A 359 17.05 12.00 -11.69
N THR A 360 17.25 13.19 -11.12
CA THR A 360 17.51 13.39 -9.69
C THR A 360 16.21 13.39 -8.91
N GLU A 361 15.24 14.21 -9.31
CA GLU A 361 13.91 14.27 -8.70
C GLU A 361 13.21 12.89 -8.73
N ALA A 362 13.34 12.16 -9.85
CA ALA A 362 12.79 10.82 -10.01
C ALA A 362 13.52 9.77 -9.14
N LEU A 363 14.82 9.94 -8.88
CA LEU A 363 15.55 9.08 -7.94
C LEU A 363 15.11 9.35 -6.49
N GLU A 364 15.05 10.62 -6.09
CA GLU A 364 14.64 11.03 -4.74
C GLU A 364 13.21 10.57 -4.42
N ALA A 365 12.29 10.67 -5.39
CA ALA A 365 10.94 10.13 -5.27
C ALA A 365 10.92 8.59 -5.12
N ALA A 366 11.77 7.86 -5.85
CA ALA A 366 11.87 6.41 -5.73
C ALA A 366 12.46 5.96 -4.39
N GLU A 367 13.48 6.67 -3.87
CA GLU A 367 14.11 6.38 -2.57
C GLU A 367 13.18 6.72 -1.39
N ALA A 368 12.43 7.83 -1.47
CA ALA A 368 11.40 8.17 -0.49
C ALA A 368 10.29 7.12 -0.46
N ALA A 369 9.78 6.72 -1.63
CA ALA A 369 8.75 5.69 -1.74
C ALA A 369 9.23 4.31 -1.24
N TYR A 370 10.46 3.92 -1.55
CA TYR A 370 11.07 2.72 -0.97
C TYR A 370 11.12 2.78 0.57
N THR A 371 11.49 3.93 1.14
CA THR A 371 11.54 4.12 2.60
C THR A 371 10.15 3.91 3.23
N THR A 372 9.10 4.50 2.66
CA THR A 372 7.72 4.27 3.10
C THR A 372 7.30 2.80 3.03
N ALA A 373 7.65 2.09 1.95
CA ALA A 373 7.33 0.66 1.81
C ALA A 373 8.06 -0.20 2.88
N ALA A 374 9.31 0.12 3.19
CA ALA A 374 10.09 -0.56 4.23
C ALA A 374 9.55 -0.29 5.65
N GLU A 375 9.13 0.94 5.93
CA GLU A 375 8.52 1.31 7.23
C GLU A 375 7.17 0.61 7.44
N ALA A 376 6.29 0.61 6.43
CA ALA A 376 5.03 -0.12 6.46
C ALA A 376 5.24 -1.63 6.68
N THR A 377 6.20 -2.23 5.98
CA THR A 377 6.55 -3.66 6.15
C THR A 377 7.04 -3.97 7.57
N LYS A 378 7.79 -3.06 8.19
CA LYS A 378 8.24 -3.19 9.58
C LYS A 378 7.08 -3.06 10.57
N ALA A 379 6.12 -2.17 10.32
CA ALA A 379 4.91 -2.02 11.12
C ALA A 379 4.02 -3.28 11.02
N ALA A 380 3.85 -3.84 9.82
CA ALA A 380 3.15 -5.11 9.62
C ALA A 380 3.80 -6.29 10.37
N ASN A 381 5.14 -6.39 10.37
CA ASN A 381 5.84 -7.41 11.17
C ASN A 381 5.59 -7.23 12.68
N LEU A 382 5.60 -5.99 13.19
CA LEU A 382 5.39 -5.73 14.62
C LEU A 382 3.96 -6.09 15.07
N ALA A 383 2.95 -5.81 14.24
CA ALA A 383 1.58 -6.25 14.48
C ALA A 383 1.43 -7.78 14.44
N MET A 384 2.16 -8.46 13.54
CA MET A 384 2.21 -9.93 13.47
C MET A 384 2.87 -10.53 14.72
N ASP A 385 4.00 -9.98 15.18
CA ASP A 385 4.69 -10.41 16.40
C ASP A 385 3.81 -10.22 17.65
N GLU A 386 3.06 -9.12 17.74
CA GLU A 386 2.08 -8.93 18.83
C GLU A 386 0.99 -9.99 18.77
N ALA A 387 0.37 -10.24 17.61
CA ALA A 387 -0.69 -11.22 17.48
C ALA A 387 -0.23 -12.65 17.83
N LEU A 388 0.95 -13.07 17.36
CA LEU A 388 1.54 -14.36 17.73
C LEU A 388 1.77 -14.46 19.23
N SER A 389 2.31 -13.40 19.87
CA SER A 389 2.50 -13.37 21.32
C SER A 389 1.19 -13.48 22.11
N LEU A 390 0.05 -13.06 21.54
CA LEU A 390 -1.26 -13.21 22.18
C LEU A 390 -1.80 -14.62 22.05
N VAL A 391 -1.63 -15.27 20.90
CA VAL A 391 -2.02 -16.66 20.69
C VAL A 391 -1.20 -17.58 21.60
N ASP A 392 0.13 -17.43 21.64
CA ASP A 392 1.01 -18.19 22.55
C ASP A 392 0.61 -18.03 24.03
N ALA A 393 0.23 -16.81 24.44
CA ALA A 393 -0.22 -16.53 25.79
C ALA A 393 -1.59 -17.17 26.10
N ALA A 394 -2.52 -17.15 25.15
CA ALA A 394 -3.85 -17.74 25.29
C ALA A 394 -3.80 -19.28 25.28
N GLU A 395 -3.01 -19.89 24.41
CA GLU A 395 -2.72 -21.33 24.44
C GLU A 395 -2.06 -21.74 25.77
N SER A 396 -1.09 -20.95 26.25
CA SER A 396 -0.45 -21.18 27.56
C SER A 396 -1.45 -21.08 28.71
N ALA A 397 -2.39 -20.14 28.67
CA ALA A 397 -3.45 -19.99 29.66
C ALA A 397 -4.46 -21.15 29.61
N ALA A 398 -4.84 -21.62 28.42
CA ALA A 398 -5.71 -22.78 28.23
C ALA A 398 -5.05 -24.06 28.77
N ASN A 399 -3.78 -24.29 28.43
CA ASN A 399 -2.99 -25.42 28.94
C ASN A 399 -2.76 -25.33 30.46
N SER A 400 -2.51 -24.14 31.02
CA SER A 400 -2.44 -23.95 32.48
C SER A 400 -3.79 -24.15 33.18
N SER A 401 -4.91 -23.98 32.46
CA SER A 401 -6.27 -24.20 32.98
C SER A 401 -6.69 -25.67 32.97
N GLN A 402 -5.89 -26.58 32.38
CA GLN A 402 -5.86 -27.99 32.75
C GLN A 402 -5.17 -28.19 34.13
N SER A 403 -5.43 -27.29 35.07
CA SER A 403 -4.94 -27.33 36.43
C SER A 403 -5.49 -28.57 37.14
N SER A 404 -4.62 -29.58 37.32
CA SER A 404 -4.75 -30.69 38.28
C SER A 404 -6.20 -31.12 38.54
N ILE A 405 -6.76 -31.94 37.66
CA ILE A 405 -8.02 -32.65 37.94
C ILE A 405 -7.83 -33.43 39.26
N GLU A 406 -8.45 -32.95 40.33
CA GLU A 406 -8.38 -33.59 41.65
C GLU A 406 -9.28 -34.82 41.63
N TYR A 407 -8.72 -35.96 41.18
CA TYR A 407 -9.41 -37.23 41.24
C TYR A 407 -9.69 -37.60 42.71
N PRO A 408 -10.89 -38.08 43.07
CA PRO A 408 -11.22 -38.53 44.42
C PRO A 408 -10.50 -39.83 44.83
N TRP A 409 -9.51 -40.26 44.05
CA TRP A 409 -8.67 -41.43 44.25
C TRP A 409 -7.21 -41.00 44.09
N THR A 410 -6.33 -41.57 44.89
CA THR A 410 -4.89 -41.27 44.82
C THR A 410 -4.36 -41.57 43.41
N THR A 411 -3.70 -40.60 42.81
CA THR A 411 -2.99 -40.74 41.53
C THR A 411 -1.50 -40.97 41.77
N THR A 412 -0.80 -41.51 40.78
CA THR A 412 0.68 -41.55 40.79
C THR A 412 1.21 -41.53 39.36
N LEU A 413 2.44 -41.06 39.16
CA LEU A 413 3.09 -41.11 37.86
C LEU A 413 3.79 -42.47 37.69
N ALA A 414 3.67 -43.05 36.50
CA ALA A 414 4.48 -44.17 36.06
C ALA A 414 5.91 -43.71 35.71
N ALA A 415 6.81 -44.68 35.49
CA ALA A 415 8.21 -44.40 35.17
C ALA A 415 8.42 -43.71 33.80
N ASP A 416 7.42 -43.75 32.92
CA ASP A 416 7.37 -43.08 31.62
C ASP A 416 6.69 -41.69 31.67
N GLY A 417 6.27 -41.24 32.86
CA GLY A 417 5.55 -39.98 33.05
C GLY A 417 4.03 -40.07 32.86
N SER A 418 3.46 -41.23 32.50
CA SER A 418 2.01 -41.39 32.37
C SER A 418 1.28 -41.36 33.73
N LEU A 419 0.07 -40.79 33.76
CA LEU A 419 -0.73 -40.63 34.98
C LEU A 419 -1.57 -41.90 35.27
N ILE A 420 -1.28 -42.57 36.38
CA ILE A 420 -2.09 -43.69 36.88
C ILE A 420 -3.16 -43.17 37.85
N ILE A 421 -4.43 -43.41 37.53
CA ILE A 421 -5.59 -43.07 38.36
C ILE A 421 -6.05 -44.30 39.16
N GLY A 422 -6.50 -44.12 40.41
CA GLY A 422 -7.09 -45.21 41.21
C GLY A 422 -6.05 -46.09 41.90
N VAL A 423 -5.03 -45.47 42.49
CA VAL A 423 -3.88 -46.13 43.12
C VAL A 423 -4.11 -46.31 44.62
N ARG A 424 -3.75 -47.46 45.20
CA ARG A 424 -3.68 -47.62 46.66
C ARG A 424 -2.40 -48.31 47.12
N LYS A 425 -1.85 -47.90 48.27
CA LYS A 425 -0.72 -48.60 48.90
C LYS A 425 -1.17 -49.95 49.43
N GLN A 426 -0.45 -51.00 49.06
CA GLN A 426 -0.63 -52.37 49.53
C GLN A 426 0.65 -52.82 50.25
N GLY A 427 0.67 -52.67 51.58
CA GLY A 427 1.86 -52.90 52.40
C GLY A 427 2.85 -51.72 52.37
N ALA A 428 4.08 -51.95 52.82
CA ALA A 428 5.10 -50.90 52.97
C ALA A 428 5.66 -50.36 51.65
N THR A 429 5.66 -51.17 50.59
CA THR A 429 6.32 -50.86 49.30
C THR A 429 5.45 -51.17 48.07
N GLY A 430 4.30 -51.83 48.22
CA GLY A 430 3.47 -52.24 47.10
C GLY A 430 2.49 -51.15 46.65
N THR A 431 2.40 -50.95 45.34
CA THR A 431 1.42 -50.06 44.71
C THR A 431 0.38 -50.92 43.97
N GLN A 432 -0.88 -50.88 44.40
CA GLN A 432 -1.95 -51.64 43.76
C GLN A 432 -2.81 -50.74 42.86
N ILE A 433 -2.77 -51.02 41.57
CA ILE A 433 -3.60 -50.38 40.53
C ILE A 433 -4.99 -51.03 40.52
N LEU A 434 -6.04 -50.22 40.54
CA LEU A 434 -7.42 -50.71 40.38
C LEU A 434 -7.71 -51.07 38.92
N THR A 435 -7.63 -52.35 38.58
CA THR A 435 -8.12 -52.85 37.28
C THR A 435 -9.64 -52.64 37.14
N THR A 436 -10.15 -52.59 35.91
CA THR A 436 -11.60 -52.58 35.61
C THR A 436 -12.36 -53.73 36.31
N THR A 437 -11.70 -54.88 36.47
CA THR A 437 -12.23 -56.06 37.18
C THR A 437 -12.30 -55.83 38.69
N SER A 438 -11.35 -55.08 39.26
CA SER A 438 -11.35 -54.66 40.67
C SER A 438 -12.45 -53.62 40.92
N LEU A 439 -12.56 -52.60 40.06
CA LEU A 439 -13.60 -51.58 40.15
C LEU A 439 -15.01 -52.19 40.03
N SER A 440 -15.20 -53.13 39.08
CA SER A 440 -16.44 -53.89 38.90
C SER A 440 -16.85 -54.73 40.11
N LYS A 441 -15.90 -55.13 40.98
CA LYS A 441 -16.20 -55.84 42.24
C LYS A 441 -16.64 -54.90 43.35
N VAL A 442 -16.26 -53.62 43.29
CA VAL A 442 -16.58 -52.61 44.30
C VAL A 442 -17.90 -51.90 43.98
N LEU A 443 -18.07 -51.43 42.75
CA LEU A 443 -19.25 -50.66 42.32
C LEU A 443 -20.34 -51.52 41.66
N GLY A 444 -20.03 -52.77 41.30
CA GLY A 444 -20.81 -53.57 40.36
C GLY A 444 -20.45 -53.24 38.91
N ARG A 445 -20.66 -54.21 37.99
CA ARG A 445 -20.23 -54.07 36.58
C ARG A 445 -20.81 -52.83 35.89
N SER A 446 -22.12 -52.60 36.00
CA SER A 446 -22.79 -51.50 35.31
C SER A 446 -22.34 -50.13 35.82
N SER A 447 -22.24 -49.96 37.14
CA SER A 447 -21.79 -48.70 37.75
C SER A 447 -20.30 -48.44 37.52
N ALA A 448 -19.47 -49.49 37.52
CA ALA A 448 -18.06 -49.36 37.16
C ALA A 448 -17.88 -48.96 35.68
N ALA A 449 -18.68 -49.54 34.77
CA ALA A 449 -18.66 -49.14 33.36
C ALA A 449 -19.15 -47.70 33.16
N ALA A 450 -20.25 -47.31 33.81
CA ALA A 450 -20.77 -45.95 33.77
C ALA A 450 -19.77 -44.93 34.32
N GLU A 451 -19.09 -45.24 35.43
CA GLU A 451 -18.08 -44.36 36.02
C GLU A 451 -16.81 -44.26 35.15
N ILE A 452 -16.39 -45.36 34.50
CA ILE A 452 -15.32 -45.34 33.51
C ILE A 452 -15.71 -44.45 32.32
N MET A 453 -16.90 -44.63 31.73
CA MET A 453 -17.37 -43.78 30.63
C MET A 453 -17.44 -42.31 31.04
N ARG A 454 -17.99 -42.01 32.22
CA ARG A 454 -18.11 -40.63 32.75
C ARG A 454 -16.75 -39.95 32.94
N VAL A 455 -15.74 -40.68 33.40
CA VAL A 455 -14.36 -40.16 33.54
C VAL A 455 -13.71 -39.97 32.16
N CYS A 456 -13.86 -40.94 31.26
CA CYS A 456 -13.37 -40.86 29.88
C CYS A 456 -13.97 -39.67 29.12
N GLU A 457 -15.29 -39.50 29.14
CA GLU A 457 -16.03 -38.40 28.52
C GLU A 457 -15.60 -37.04 29.09
N ARG A 458 -15.48 -36.91 30.42
CA ARG A 458 -15.01 -35.69 31.09
C ARG A 458 -13.58 -35.32 30.69
N ASP A 459 -12.72 -36.31 30.49
CA ASP A 459 -11.29 -36.12 30.22
C ASP A 459 -10.99 -36.08 28.69
N GLY A 460 -12.02 -36.15 27.83
CA GLY A 460 -11.86 -36.16 26.37
C GLY A 460 -11.25 -37.44 25.79
N ILE A 461 -11.17 -38.51 26.59
CA ILE A 461 -10.54 -39.78 26.22
C ILE A 461 -11.61 -40.75 25.72
N GLN A 462 -11.39 -41.38 24.56
CA GLN A 462 -12.31 -42.40 24.06
C GLN A 462 -12.40 -43.59 25.05
N PRO A 463 -13.59 -44.00 25.52
CA PRO A 463 -13.70 -45.00 26.57
C PRO A 463 -13.22 -46.39 26.08
N PRO A 464 -12.70 -47.26 26.97
CA PRO A 464 -12.12 -48.56 26.58
C PRO A 464 -13.07 -49.53 25.86
N SER A 465 -14.39 -49.31 25.95
CA SER A 465 -15.41 -50.05 25.20
C SER A 465 -15.51 -49.63 23.73
N GLU A 466 -15.03 -48.44 23.37
CA GLU A 466 -15.17 -47.81 22.06
C GLU A 466 -13.82 -47.61 21.35
N ALA A 467 -12.73 -47.44 22.11
CA ALA A 467 -11.36 -47.27 21.61
C ALA A 467 -10.81 -48.48 20.80
N GLY A 468 -11.56 -49.58 20.73
CA GLY A 468 -11.16 -50.80 20.03
C GLY A 468 -10.04 -51.58 20.73
N TRP A 469 -9.67 -52.73 20.16
CA TRP A 469 -8.59 -53.56 20.68
C TRP A 469 -7.25 -53.08 20.14
N VAL A 470 -6.55 -52.23 20.91
CA VAL A 470 -5.24 -51.68 20.52
C VAL A 470 -4.16 -52.76 20.35
N SER A 471 -4.20 -53.82 21.16
CA SER A 471 -3.37 -55.01 20.97
C SER A 471 -4.02 -56.24 21.63
N HIS A 472 -3.71 -57.44 21.11
CA HIS A 472 -4.21 -58.70 21.65
C HIS A 472 -3.10 -59.47 22.37
N TYR A 473 -2.90 -59.21 23.67
CA TYR A 473 -1.94 -59.95 24.48
C TYR A 473 -2.46 -61.35 24.83
N TYR A 474 -1.91 -62.38 24.18
CA TYR A 474 -2.19 -63.78 24.50
C TYR A 474 -1.17 -64.30 25.52
N ASP A 475 -1.60 -64.48 26.76
CA ASP A 475 -0.81 -65.10 27.84
C ASP A 475 -0.77 -66.63 27.65
N PRO A 476 0.33 -67.22 27.12
CA PRO A 476 0.38 -68.66 26.83
C PRO A 476 0.32 -69.50 28.10
N SER A 477 0.68 -68.91 29.24
CA SER A 477 0.66 -69.57 30.55
C SER A 477 -0.78 -69.90 31.01
N LYS A 478 -1.79 -69.17 30.54
CA LYS A 478 -3.21 -69.46 30.87
C LYS A 478 -3.80 -70.64 30.11
N VAL A 479 -3.17 -71.04 29.01
CA VAL A 479 -3.58 -72.15 28.14
C VAL A 479 -2.89 -73.45 28.55
N GLU A 480 -1.63 -73.35 28.96
CA GLU A 480 -0.83 -74.48 29.43
C GLU A 480 -1.42 -75.06 30.73
N LYS A 481 -1.87 -76.31 30.69
CA LYS A 481 -2.52 -77.01 31.80
C LYS A 481 -1.52 -77.49 32.85
N ASP A 482 -0.29 -77.78 32.44
CA ASP A 482 0.80 -78.20 33.35
C ASP A 482 1.28 -77.01 34.22
N PRO A 483 1.21 -77.10 35.57
CA PRO A 483 1.67 -76.04 36.46
C PRO A 483 3.16 -75.69 36.35
N VAL A 484 4.01 -76.65 35.99
CA VAL A 484 5.47 -76.48 35.91
C VAL A 484 5.83 -75.75 34.62
N ARG A 485 5.31 -76.21 33.47
CA ARG A 485 5.47 -75.48 32.20
C ARG A 485 4.84 -74.09 32.25
N ARG A 486 3.67 -73.94 32.90
CA ARG A 486 3.03 -72.63 33.12
C ARG A 486 3.94 -71.65 33.86
N ARG A 487 4.69 -72.13 34.86
CA ARG A 487 5.65 -71.31 35.62
C ARG A 487 6.86 -70.95 34.75
N ALA A 488 7.49 -71.94 34.12
CA ALA A 488 8.61 -71.73 33.21
C ALA A 488 8.29 -70.73 32.07
N LEU A 489 7.08 -70.80 31.50
CA LEU A 489 6.63 -69.84 30.47
C LEU A 489 6.55 -68.41 31.01
N ARG A 490 6.00 -68.18 32.22
CA ARG A 490 5.99 -66.84 32.82
C ARG A 490 7.38 -66.33 33.12
N ASP A 491 8.22 -67.19 33.69
CA ASP A 491 9.58 -66.83 34.06
C ASP A 491 10.40 -66.47 32.80
N SER A 492 10.17 -67.16 31.67
CA SER A 492 10.78 -66.81 30.37
C SER A 492 10.28 -65.48 29.78
N GLN A 493 9.00 -65.14 29.95
CA GLN A 493 8.42 -63.87 29.48
C GLN A 493 8.87 -62.66 30.33
N ALA A 494 9.22 -62.87 31.60
CA ALA A 494 9.73 -61.82 32.48
C ALA A 494 11.18 -61.40 32.17
N ILE A 495 11.89 -62.13 31.29
CA ILE A 495 13.33 -61.95 31.02
C ILE A 495 13.58 -61.23 29.68
N THR A 496 12.61 -61.18 28.77
CA THR A 496 12.75 -60.45 27.49
C THR A 496 12.55 -58.94 27.70
N PRO A 497 13.54 -58.08 27.41
CA PRO A 497 13.34 -56.63 27.41
C PRO A 497 12.30 -56.25 26.35
N SER A 498 11.34 -55.40 26.72
CA SER A 498 10.32 -54.90 25.79
C SER A 498 10.93 -53.80 24.91
N ASP A 499 11.61 -54.22 23.84
CA ASP A 499 12.35 -53.31 22.96
C ASP A 499 11.42 -52.42 22.10
N ASN A 500 11.90 -51.23 21.74
CA ASN A 500 11.08 -50.15 21.19
C ASN A 500 10.57 -50.43 19.77
N HIS A 501 9.26 -50.60 19.60
CA HIS A 501 8.64 -50.77 18.27
C HIS A 501 7.36 -49.94 18.01
N LEU A 502 7.23 -48.76 18.62
CA LEU A 502 6.31 -47.71 18.15
C LEU A 502 6.97 -46.89 17.03
N GLY A 503 6.96 -47.42 15.80
CA GLY A 503 7.68 -46.76 14.70
C GLY A 503 7.35 -47.20 13.27
N ARG A 504 6.25 -47.91 13.00
CA ARG A 504 5.86 -48.22 11.60
C ARG A 504 4.42 -48.69 11.37
N GLN A 505 3.43 -47.78 11.40
CA GLN A 505 2.26 -47.82 10.49
C GLN A 505 1.29 -46.63 10.69
N ARG A 506 1.28 -45.70 9.75
CA ARG A 506 0.04 -45.12 9.21
C ARG A 506 0.17 -45.03 7.70
N GLN A 507 -0.83 -45.54 6.99
CA GLN A 507 -1.01 -45.35 5.55
C GLN A 507 -2.09 -44.28 5.32
N SER A 508 -1.93 -43.50 4.24
CA SER A 508 -2.91 -42.56 3.66
C SER A 508 -3.26 -41.34 4.53
N PRO A 509 -3.25 -40.14 3.93
CA PRO A 509 -4.45 -39.71 3.19
C PRO A 509 -4.14 -39.14 1.81
N GLY A 510 -4.49 -39.88 0.75
CA GLY A 510 -4.54 -39.35 -0.62
C GLY A 510 -5.96 -38.90 -1.00
N ALA A 511 -6.21 -37.58 -1.01
CA ALA A 511 -7.40 -36.97 -1.64
C ALA A 511 -7.27 -35.46 -1.88
N PHE A 512 -6.65 -34.70 -0.96
CA PHE A 512 -6.63 -33.22 -1.03
C PHE A 512 -5.44 -32.62 -1.81
N SER A 513 -4.32 -33.34 -1.94
CA SER A 513 -3.08 -32.81 -2.55
C SER A 513 -3.18 -32.54 -4.07
N GLU A 514 -4.09 -33.19 -4.81
CA GLU A 514 -4.20 -32.97 -6.26
C GLU A 514 -4.74 -31.58 -6.63
N ALA A 515 -5.64 -30.99 -5.82
CA ALA A 515 -6.20 -29.68 -6.12
C ALA A 515 -5.14 -28.57 -5.96
N GLU A 516 -4.38 -28.64 -4.87
CA GLU A 516 -3.29 -27.73 -4.54
C GLU A 516 -2.14 -27.87 -5.55
N SER A 517 -1.74 -29.11 -5.89
CA SER A 517 -0.72 -29.35 -6.91
C SER A 517 -1.13 -28.85 -8.31
N ARG A 518 -2.43 -28.89 -8.66
CA ARG A 518 -2.94 -28.30 -9.91
C ARG A 518 -2.92 -26.77 -9.87
N MET A 519 -3.22 -26.16 -8.72
CA MET A 519 -3.18 -24.70 -8.55
C MET A 519 -1.74 -24.17 -8.63
N VAL A 520 -0.78 -24.85 -8.01
CA VAL A 520 0.65 -24.54 -8.11
C VAL A 520 1.15 -24.68 -9.56
N GLN A 521 0.80 -25.77 -10.26
CA GLN A 521 1.15 -25.93 -11.67
C GLN A 521 0.53 -24.81 -12.53
N GLN A 522 -0.74 -24.49 -12.34
CA GLN A 522 -1.42 -23.43 -13.10
C GLN A 522 -0.85 -22.02 -12.81
N LEU A 523 -0.26 -21.80 -11.63
CA LEU A 523 0.49 -20.59 -11.32
C LEU A 523 1.86 -20.58 -12.02
N GLN A 524 2.58 -21.70 -12.05
CA GLN A 524 3.85 -21.82 -12.78
C GLN A 524 3.66 -21.61 -14.28
N ASP A 525 2.67 -22.27 -14.90
CA ASP A 525 2.35 -22.10 -16.32
C ASP A 525 1.98 -20.65 -16.67
N LYS A 526 1.33 -19.92 -15.75
CA LYS A 526 1.02 -18.49 -15.90
C LYS A 526 2.26 -17.61 -15.78
N VAL A 527 3.18 -17.91 -14.86
CA VAL A 527 4.45 -17.18 -14.71
C VAL A 527 5.32 -17.38 -15.95
N GLU A 528 5.48 -18.61 -16.44
CA GLU A 528 6.24 -18.90 -17.66
C GLU A 528 5.64 -18.19 -18.90
N ASN A 529 4.31 -18.14 -19.01
CA ASN A 529 3.65 -17.41 -20.10
C ASN A 529 3.86 -15.88 -19.98
N LEU A 530 3.84 -15.32 -18.77
CA LEU A 530 4.15 -13.91 -18.52
C LEU A 530 5.62 -13.57 -18.80
N GLU A 531 6.57 -14.43 -18.42
CA GLU A 531 7.99 -14.25 -18.73
C GLU A 531 8.25 -14.25 -20.24
N ASN A 532 7.65 -15.20 -20.97
CA ASN A 532 7.74 -15.23 -22.44
C ASN A 532 7.09 -13.99 -23.07
N GLN A 533 5.91 -13.56 -22.59
CA GLN A 533 5.26 -12.33 -23.07
C GLN A 533 6.11 -11.08 -22.81
N MET A 534 6.77 -10.97 -21.64
CA MET A 534 7.69 -9.86 -21.35
C MET A 534 8.92 -9.90 -22.24
N LYS A 535 9.47 -11.09 -22.51
CA LYS A 535 10.62 -11.29 -23.40
C LYS A 535 10.32 -10.85 -24.83
N ASP A 536 9.18 -11.27 -25.39
CA ASP A 536 8.71 -10.86 -26.72
C ASP A 536 8.53 -9.33 -26.81
N ARG A 537 7.99 -8.70 -25.75
CA ARG A 537 7.86 -7.23 -25.67
C ARG A 537 9.21 -6.52 -25.64
N VAL A 538 10.19 -7.05 -24.91
CA VAL A 538 11.56 -6.50 -24.86
C VAL A 538 12.24 -6.64 -26.22
N GLU A 539 12.16 -7.81 -26.87
CA GLU A 539 12.75 -8.01 -28.20
C GLU A 539 12.11 -7.11 -29.26
N ASN A 540 10.79 -6.88 -29.20
CA ASN A 540 10.11 -5.92 -30.07
C ASN A 540 10.58 -4.47 -29.83
N LEU A 541 10.74 -4.05 -28.57
CA LEU A 541 11.26 -2.73 -28.22
C LEU A 541 12.72 -2.54 -28.65
N GLU A 542 13.59 -3.55 -28.49
CA GLU A 542 14.98 -3.51 -28.97
C GLU A 542 15.04 -3.34 -30.50
N ASN A 543 14.17 -4.02 -31.25
CA ASN A 543 14.05 -3.86 -32.69
C ASN A 543 13.56 -2.44 -33.06
N GLN A 544 12.54 -1.89 -32.39
CA GLN A 544 12.09 -0.50 -32.62
C GLN A 544 13.18 0.54 -32.30
N MET A 545 13.95 0.35 -31.23
CA MET A 545 15.08 1.25 -30.90
C MET A 545 16.20 1.17 -31.93
N LYS A 546 16.42 0.00 -32.54
CA LYS A 546 17.39 -0.19 -33.62
C LYS A 546 16.94 0.54 -34.89
N ASP A 547 15.67 0.43 -35.27
CA ASP A 547 15.11 1.14 -36.43
C ASP A 547 15.16 2.67 -36.24
N MET A 548 14.83 3.18 -35.04
CA MET A 548 15.02 4.60 -34.70
C MET A 548 16.47 5.04 -34.85
N LYS A 549 17.43 4.24 -34.38
CA LYS A 549 18.86 4.57 -34.45
C LYS A 549 19.35 4.63 -35.90
N ASP A 550 18.93 3.70 -36.74
CA ASP A 550 19.25 3.72 -38.18
C ASP A 550 18.58 4.92 -38.89
N MET A 551 17.38 5.31 -38.45
CA MET A 551 16.73 6.54 -38.91
C MET A 551 17.48 7.82 -38.50
N THR A 552 17.99 7.91 -37.26
CA THR A 552 18.83 9.03 -36.81
C THR A 552 20.12 9.12 -37.64
N ILE A 553 20.82 8.01 -37.84
CA ILE A 553 22.04 7.95 -38.66
C ILE A 553 21.77 8.45 -40.09
N LYS A 554 20.63 8.07 -40.67
CA LYS A 554 20.20 8.52 -42.00
C LYS A 554 19.86 10.02 -42.03
N MET A 555 19.28 10.56 -40.96
CA MET A 555 18.99 11.98 -40.83
C MET A 555 20.27 12.82 -40.73
N ASP A 556 21.26 12.36 -39.95
CA ASP A 556 22.59 13.00 -39.84
C ASP A 556 23.32 13.01 -41.18
N GLN A 557 23.28 11.90 -41.93
CA GLN A 557 23.84 11.82 -43.29
C GLN A 557 23.18 12.81 -44.25
N ASN A 558 21.85 12.94 -44.19
CA ASN A 558 21.10 13.91 -44.99
C ASN A 558 21.45 15.36 -44.62
N MET A 559 21.56 15.68 -43.33
CA MET A 559 21.99 17.01 -42.86
C MET A 559 23.43 17.34 -43.28
N ALA A 560 24.35 16.37 -43.20
CA ALA A 560 25.72 16.53 -43.68
C ALA A 560 25.77 16.81 -45.19
N ALA A 561 24.97 16.11 -46.00
CA ALA A 561 24.85 16.34 -47.43
C ALA A 561 24.26 17.72 -47.76
N LEU A 562 23.20 18.14 -47.06
CA LEU A 562 22.59 19.46 -47.20
C LEU A 562 23.59 20.58 -46.86
N MET A 563 24.33 20.43 -45.76
CA MET A 563 25.36 21.38 -45.33
C MET A 563 26.53 21.44 -46.33
N GLY A 564 26.84 20.33 -47.00
CA GLY A 564 27.79 20.27 -48.12
C GLY A 564 27.31 21.09 -49.33
N MET A 565 26.05 20.88 -49.75
CA MET A 565 25.45 21.66 -50.86
C MET A 565 25.41 23.15 -50.54
N PHE A 566 25.07 23.54 -49.30
CA PHE A 566 25.06 24.94 -48.88
C PHE A 566 26.46 25.57 -48.92
N LYS A 567 27.51 24.84 -48.51
CA LYS A 567 28.91 25.31 -48.60
C LYS A 567 29.36 25.54 -50.05
N GLU A 568 29.03 24.63 -50.98
CA GLU A 568 29.36 24.84 -52.39
C GLU A 568 28.56 25.98 -53.03
N PHE A 569 27.28 26.16 -52.65
CA PHE A 569 26.49 27.33 -53.06
C PHE A 569 27.13 28.65 -52.60
N MET A 570 27.55 28.74 -51.33
CA MET A 570 28.23 29.91 -50.78
C MET A 570 29.61 30.15 -51.40
N ARG A 571 30.32 29.11 -51.83
CA ARG A 571 31.58 29.23 -52.59
C ARG A 571 31.32 29.75 -54.01
N ALA A 572 30.30 29.22 -54.70
CA ALA A 572 29.95 29.63 -56.06
C ALA A 572 29.55 31.11 -56.12
N SER A 573 28.67 31.57 -55.22
CA SER A 573 28.22 32.96 -55.18
C SER A 573 29.37 33.95 -54.91
N ALA A 574 30.32 33.59 -54.04
CA ALA A 574 31.52 34.38 -53.77
C ALA A 574 32.52 34.44 -54.94
N THR A 575 32.40 33.56 -55.95
CA THR A 575 33.28 33.56 -57.15
C THR A 575 32.65 34.33 -58.33
N THR A 576 31.38 34.69 -58.23
CA THR A 576 30.61 35.44 -59.25
C THR A 576 30.42 36.93 -58.94
N SER A 577 31.04 37.43 -57.86
CA SER A 577 31.10 38.84 -57.48
C SER A 577 32.53 39.38 -57.53
#